data_AF-A0A918D8J7-F1
#
_entry.id   AF-A0A918D8J7-F1
#
_cell.length_a   1.000
_cell.length_b   1.000
_cell.length_c   1.000
_cell.angle_alpha   90.00
_cell.angle_beta   90.00
_cell.angle_gamma   90.00
#
_symmetry.space_group_name_H-M   'P 1'
#
loop_
_entity.id
_entity.type
_entity.pdbx_description
1 polymer ?
#
loop_
_entity_poly.entity_id
_entity_poly.type
_entity_poly.pdbx_seq_one_letter_code
_entity_poly.pdbx_strand_id
1 'polypeptide(L)'
;MAAADHLARFVAELVDEALDLAPILAAYTEKRGFPPYDPRLMLRLLIYGYTTGVRSSRAIERKCVDDVAFRFTAAGQAPDFRSIARFRRRHLDALADLFTQSLHLAQKLGMVKMGRVAVDGTKLEANASKHKAMSYGRLIDKEERIEAEIAQLETEATALLADAESTDEAEDQVFGVDGKNTDLPAELDRREKRLARLQAARAQIEAEAADKARRHAEDKERRRQERAGTADEEAVTDAGEATAAKARPKPKAQANFTDPDSRIMKNSDGAYIQAYNAQAVVDEQHQVITAADVTRNASDALNYNAMLDQSAANTGIHPKQALVDAGYCSETNLEAAKKRQLSCGTDTFMATGPPRPRRTGPTTRPGSAGLSRPATTAATARRRWSKGPPEEGDPPGAGVRPRPGPPATTPLRPPQRA
;
A
#
# COMPACT_ATOMS: atom_id res chain seq x y z
N MET A 1 -14.95 2.15 -31.24
CA MET A 1 -16.10 1.31 -31.67
C MET A 1 -15.67 -0.15 -31.59
N ALA A 2 -16.56 -1.06 -31.18
CA ALA A 2 -16.28 -2.49 -31.21
C ALA A 2 -16.14 -3.01 -32.67
N ALA A 3 -15.36 -4.06 -32.88
CA ALA A 3 -15.19 -4.70 -34.19
C ALA A 3 -16.51 -5.31 -34.72
N ALA A 4 -16.58 -5.65 -36.01
CA ALA A 4 -17.78 -6.20 -36.63
C ALA A 4 -18.22 -7.53 -35.98
N ASP A 5 -17.28 -8.45 -35.77
CA ASP A 5 -17.55 -9.78 -35.20
C ASP A 5 -17.54 -9.80 -33.65
N HIS A 6 -17.82 -8.66 -33.01
CA HIS A 6 -17.69 -8.53 -31.56
C HIS A 6 -19.00 -8.91 -30.84
N LEU A 7 -18.91 -9.73 -29.78
CA LEU A 7 -20.06 -10.24 -29.00
C LEU A 7 -21.06 -9.14 -28.58
N ALA A 8 -20.58 -7.95 -28.21
CA ALA A 8 -21.45 -6.83 -27.85
C ALA A 8 -22.36 -6.33 -29.00
N ARG A 9 -21.96 -6.49 -30.26
CA ARG A 9 -22.82 -6.21 -31.44
C ARG A 9 -23.86 -7.30 -31.60
N PHE A 10 -23.44 -8.56 -31.58
CA PHE A 10 -24.35 -9.70 -31.62
C PHE A 10 -25.44 -9.62 -30.54
N VAL A 11 -25.08 -9.29 -29.29
CA VAL A 11 -26.07 -9.11 -28.20
C VAL A 11 -27.00 -7.92 -28.44
N ALA A 12 -26.53 -6.84 -29.08
CA ALA A 12 -27.38 -5.71 -29.43
C ALA A 12 -28.40 -6.09 -30.54
N GLU A 13 -27.93 -6.71 -31.63
CA GLU A 13 -28.75 -7.20 -32.75
C GLU A 13 -29.77 -8.25 -32.26
N LEU A 14 -29.33 -9.21 -31.42
CA LEU A 14 -30.16 -10.23 -30.79
C LEU A 14 -31.34 -9.64 -29.99
N VAL A 15 -31.06 -8.66 -29.12
CA VAL A 15 -32.11 -7.98 -28.33
C VAL A 15 -33.00 -7.11 -29.21
N ASP A 16 -32.45 -6.52 -30.27
CA ASP A 16 -33.20 -5.55 -31.06
C ASP A 16 -34.15 -6.20 -32.08
N GLU A 17 -33.71 -7.27 -32.73
CA GLU A 17 -34.36 -7.86 -33.89
C GLU A 17 -34.99 -9.25 -33.64
N ALA A 18 -34.55 -9.99 -32.62
CA ALA A 18 -34.89 -11.41 -32.46
C ALA A 18 -35.59 -11.82 -31.15
N LEU A 19 -35.54 -11.00 -30.10
CA LEU A 19 -36.22 -11.28 -28.82
C LEU A 19 -37.57 -10.56 -28.70
N ASP A 20 -38.61 -11.28 -28.23
CA ASP A 20 -39.91 -10.67 -27.96
C ASP A 20 -39.93 -9.91 -26.63
N LEU A 21 -39.76 -8.60 -26.73
CA LEU A 21 -39.75 -7.69 -25.59
C LEU A 21 -41.13 -7.32 -25.05
N ALA A 22 -42.24 -7.81 -25.63
CA ALA A 22 -43.59 -7.46 -25.20
C ALA A 22 -43.85 -7.67 -23.69
N PRO A 23 -43.39 -8.76 -23.04
CA PRO A 23 -43.59 -8.95 -21.60
C PRO A 23 -42.90 -7.87 -20.74
N ILE A 24 -41.69 -7.45 -21.11
CA ILE A 24 -40.96 -6.38 -20.41
C ILE A 24 -41.61 -5.02 -20.68
N LEU A 25 -41.97 -4.73 -21.93
CA LEU A 25 -42.54 -3.44 -22.36
C LEU A 25 -43.95 -3.20 -21.78
N ALA A 26 -44.71 -4.25 -21.49
CA ALA A 26 -46.03 -4.16 -20.85
C ALA A 26 -46.00 -3.45 -19.49
N ALA A 27 -44.87 -3.45 -18.78
CA ALA A 27 -44.69 -2.74 -17.51
C ALA A 27 -44.45 -1.23 -17.64
N TYR A 28 -44.32 -0.68 -18.86
CA TYR A 28 -43.94 0.71 -19.15
C TYR A 28 -45.03 1.49 -19.89
N THR A 29 -46.30 1.23 -19.56
CA THR A 29 -47.47 1.88 -20.16
C THR A 29 -47.76 3.29 -19.61
N GLU A 30 -47.28 3.63 -18.42
CA GLU A 30 -47.54 4.92 -17.76
C GLU A 30 -46.37 5.93 -17.89
N LYS A 31 -46.70 7.21 -18.12
CA LYS A 31 -45.74 8.32 -18.15
C LYS A 31 -45.75 9.10 -16.84
N ARG A 32 -45.22 8.53 -15.76
CA ARG A 32 -45.14 9.18 -14.44
C ARG A 32 -43.74 9.08 -13.83
N GLY A 33 -43.19 10.22 -13.40
CA GLY A 33 -41.82 10.32 -12.87
C GLY A 33 -40.76 10.68 -13.91
N PHE A 34 -39.49 10.56 -13.53
CA PHE A 34 -38.36 10.74 -14.46
C PHE A 34 -38.33 9.58 -15.48
N PRO A 35 -38.01 9.82 -16.77
CA PRO A 35 -37.98 8.74 -17.77
C PRO A 35 -37.04 7.60 -17.37
N PRO A 36 -37.50 6.34 -17.37
CA PRO A 36 -36.62 5.20 -17.13
C PRO A 36 -35.64 5.01 -18.29
N TYR A 37 -34.53 4.32 -18.02
CA TYR A 37 -33.68 3.77 -19.08
C TYR A 37 -34.49 2.87 -20.02
N ASP A 38 -34.14 2.87 -21.30
CA ASP A 38 -34.78 2.01 -22.30
C ASP A 38 -34.66 0.53 -21.87
N PRO A 39 -35.78 -0.22 -21.77
CA PRO A 39 -35.74 -1.64 -21.41
C PRO A 39 -34.85 -2.50 -22.31
N ARG A 40 -34.68 -2.12 -23.60
CA ARG A 40 -33.73 -2.77 -24.52
C ARG A 40 -32.29 -2.58 -24.06
N LEU A 41 -31.91 -1.36 -23.71
CA LEU A 41 -30.58 -1.03 -23.19
C LEU A 41 -30.28 -1.82 -21.91
N MET A 42 -31.24 -1.88 -20.99
CA MET A 42 -31.11 -2.63 -19.74
C MET A 42 -30.98 -4.14 -19.98
N LEU A 43 -31.78 -4.73 -20.90
CA LEU A 43 -31.67 -6.14 -21.25
C LEU A 43 -30.33 -6.47 -21.92
N ARG A 44 -29.89 -5.68 -22.89
CA ARG A 44 -28.58 -5.84 -23.55
C ARG A 44 -27.44 -5.85 -22.53
N LEU A 45 -27.50 -4.97 -21.51
CA LEU A 45 -26.50 -4.91 -20.45
C LEU A 45 -26.48 -6.16 -19.57
N LEU A 46 -27.65 -6.71 -19.20
CA LEU A 46 -27.72 -7.96 -18.44
C LEU A 46 -27.22 -9.16 -19.26
N ILE A 47 -27.68 -9.32 -20.51
CA ILE A 47 -27.25 -10.43 -21.38
C ILE A 47 -25.74 -10.35 -21.67
N TYR A 48 -25.23 -9.16 -22.00
CA TYR A 48 -23.79 -8.97 -22.24
C TYR A 48 -22.96 -9.14 -20.96
N GLY A 49 -23.47 -8.67 -19.82
CA GLY A 49 -22.88 -8.91 -18.51
C GLY A 49 -22.72 -10.41 -18.23
N TYR A 50 -23.80 -11.16 -18.29
CA TYR A 50 -23.81 -12.56 -17.86
C TYR A 50 -23.01 -13.46 -18.81
N THR A 51 -23.11 -13.24 -20.13
CA THR A 51 -22.30 -13.95 -21.13
C THR A 51 -20.79 -13.64 -21.03
N THR A 52 -20.41 -12.54 -20.37
CA THR A 52 -19.01 -12.19 -20.07
C THR A 52 -18.61 -12.43 -18.59
N GLY A 53 -19.50 -13.05 -17.80
CA GLY A 53 -19.24 -13.39 -16.38
C GLY A 53 -19.38 -12.22 -15.40
N VAL A 54 -19.92 -11.08 -15.81
CA VAL A 54 -20.13 -9.88 -14.99
C VAL A 54 -21.57 -9.88 -14.46
N ARG A 55 -21.76 -10.30 -13.21
CA ARG A 55 -23.10 -10.50 -12.60
C ARG A 55 -23.54 -9.38 -11.64
N SER A 56 -22.62 -8.82 -10.85
CA SER A 56 -22.87 -7.68 -9.94
C SER A 56 -23.34 -6.44 -10.71
N SER A 57 -24.38 -5.79 -10.22
CA SER A 57 -24.90 -4.53 -10.76
C SER A 57 -23.88 -3.39 -10.59
N ARG A 58 -23.11 -3.37 -9.49
CA ARG A 58 -22.01 -2.40 -9.29
C ARG A 58 -20.87 -2.63 -10.28
N ALA A 59 -20.57 -3.89 -10.61
CA ALA A 59 -19.57 -4.24 -11.61
C ALA A 59 -20.01 -3.87 -13.04
N ILE A 60 -21.30 -4.04 -13.38
CA ILE A 60 -21.88 -3.60 -14.65
C ILE A 60 -21.85 -2.06 -14.74
N GLU A 61 -22.32 -1.34 -13.71
CA GLU A 61 -22.27 0.13 -13.64
C GLU A 61 -20.86 0.67 -13.95
N ARG A 62 -19.83 0.15 -13.26
CA ARG A 62 -18.44 0.53 -13.50
C ARG A 62 -18.00 0.22 -14.94
N LYS A 63 -18.35 -0.95 -15.47
CA LYS A 63 -17.99 -1.32 -16.85
C LYS A 63 -18.66 -0.44 -17.90
N CYS A 64 -19.86 0.09 -17.64
CA CYS A 64 -20.49 1.12 -18.48
C CYS A 64 -19.68 2.43 -18.56
N VAL A 65 -18.65 2.63 -17.71
CA VAL A 65 -17.71 3.77 -17.77
C VAL A 65 -16.34 3.34 -18.32
N ASP A 66 -15.81 2.22 -17.85
CA ASP A 66 -14.42 1.80 -18.10
C ASP A 66 -14.24 0.93 -19.35
N ASP A 67 -15.27 0.19 -19.76
CA ASP A 67 -15.18 -0.88 -20.76
C ASP A 67 -15.86 -0.48 -22.07
N VAL A 68 -15.09 -0.47 -23.17
CA VAL A 68 -15.56 -0.02 -24.49
C VAL A 68 -16.73 -0.86 -25.02
N ALA A 69 -16.82 -2.13 -24.64
CA ALA A 69 -17.90 -3.01 -25.07
C ALA A 69 -19.19 -2.72 -24.29
N PHE A 70 -19.12 -2.60 -22.96
CA PHE A 70 -20.28 -2.21 -22.14
C PHE A 70 -20.77 -0.80 -22.50
N ARG A 71 -19.87 0.15 -22.76
CA ARG A 71 -20.20 1.48 -23.28
C ARG A 71 -20.93 1.45 -24.62
N PHE A 72 -20.55 0.53 -25.52
CA PHE A 72 -21.27 0.34 -26.78
C PHE A 72 -22.67 -0.22 -26.52
N THR A 73 -22.78 -1.28 -25.70
CA THR A 73 -24.04 -1.92 -25.31
C THR A 73 -25.01 -0.94 -24.64
N ALA A 74 -24.50 -0.04 -23.81
CA ALA A 74 -25.25 1.02 -23.12
C ALA A 74 -25.48 2.30 -23.95
N ALA A 75 -25.11 2.31 -25.24
CA ALA A 75 -25.18 3.51 -26.10
C ALA A 75 -24.52 4.77 -25.49
N GLY A 76 -23.44 4.60 -24.73
CA GLY A 76 -22.72 5.67 -24.03
C GLY A 76 -23.36 6.14 -22.72
N GLN A 77 -24.49 5.57 -22.30
CA GLN A 77 -25.09 5.82 -20.99
C GLN A 77 -24.42 4.96 -19.91
N ALA A 78 -24.57 5.36 -18.64
CA ALA A 78 -24.15 4.56 -17.49
C ALA A 78 -25.30 4.47 -16.48
N PRO A 79 -26.19 3.46 -16.62
CA PRO A 79 -27.23 3.20 -15.62
C PRO A 79 -26.61 2.89 -14.27
N ASP A 80 -27.20 3.44 -13.20
CA ASP A 80 -26.71 3.17 -11.85
C ASP A 80 -27.00 1.73 -11.42
N PHE A 81 -26.19 1.20 -10.48
CA PHE A 81 -26.33 -0.18 -10.03
C PHE A 81 -27.74 -0.48 -9.49
N ARG A 82 -28.41 0.52 -8.92
CA ARG A 82 -29.77 0.43 -8.37
C ARG A 82 -30.82 0.28 -9.47
N SER A 83 -30.66 0.98 -10.59
CA SER A 83 -31.53 0.84 -11.77
C SER A 83 -31.35 -0.52 -12.42
N ILE A 84 -30.12 -1.04 -12.48
CA ILE A 84 -29.81 -2.39 -12.98
C ILE A 84 -30.45 -3.46 -12.09
N ALA A 85 -30.19 -3.44 -10.78
CA ALA A 85 -30.79 -4.37 -9.82
C ALA A 85 -32.32 -4.28 -9.79
N ARG A 86 -32.89 -3.07 -9.78
CA ARG A 86 -34.35 -2.85 -9.80
C ARG A 86 -35.00 -3.31 -11.10
N PHE A 87 -34.32 -3.16 -12.25
CA PHE A 87 -34.79 -3.69 -13.53
C PHE A 87 -34.81 -5.22 -13.50
N ARG A 88 -33.72 -5.86 -13.04
CA ARG A 88 -33.64 -7.31 -12.89
C ARG A 88 -34.73 -7.86 -11.97
N ARG A 89 -34.88 -7.31 -10.75
CA ARG A 89 -35.90 -7.71 -9.77
C ARG A 89 -37.33 -7.55 -10.30
N ARG A 90 -37.61 -6.50 -11.08
CA ARG A 90 -38.95 -6.25 -11.66
C ARG A 90 -39.34 -7.27 -12.72
N HIS A 91 -38.37 -7.72 -13.52
CA HIS A 91 -38.61 -8.51 -14.73
C HIS A 91 -38.07 -9.93 -14.61
N LEU A 92 -37.83 -10.44 -13.40
CA LEU A 92 -37.12 -11.70 -13.14
C LEU A 92 -37.68 -12.86 -13.97
N ASP A 93 -39.00 -13.04 -13.96
CA ASP A 93 -39.70 -14.12 -14.66
C ASP A 93 -39.52 -13.99 -16.19
N ALA A 94 -39.83 -12.81 -16.74
CA ALA A 94 -39.65 -12.53 -18.18
C ALA A 94 -38.18 -12.60 -18.63
N LEU A 95 -37.23 -12.32 -17.74
CA LEU A 95 -35.81 -12.41 -18.03
C LEU A 95 -35.35 -13.87 -18.19
N ALA A 96 -35.87 -14.81 -17.38
CA ALA A 96 -35.52 -16.23 -17.51
C ALA A 96 -35.90 -16.77 -18.91
N ASP A 97 -37.11 -16.48 -19.36
CA ASP A 97 -37.61 -16.85 -20.70
C ASP A 97 -36.74 -16.22 -21.81
N LEU A 98 -36.43 -14.92 -21.69
CA LEU A 98 -35.65 -14.18 -22.68
C LEU A 98 -34.18 -14.64 -22.74
N PHE A 99 -33.57 -14.98 -21.60
CA PHE A 99 -32.25 -15.60 -21.56
C PHE A 99 -32.26 -16.96 -22.26
N THR A 100 -33.27 -17.79 -22.00
CA THR A 100 -33.46 -19.09 -22.65
C THR A 100 -33.62 -18.94 -24.16
N GLN A 101 -34.46 -18.00 -24.63
CA GLN A 101 -34.58 -17.66 -26.07
C GLN A 101 -33.23 -17.21 -26.67
N SER A 102 -32.47 -16.38 -25.95
CA SER A 102 -31.16 -15.89 -26.39
C SER A 102 -30.14 -17.02 -26.58
N LEU A 103 -30.15 -18.02 -25.68
CA LEU A 103 -29.29 -19.20 -25.72
C LEU A 103 -29.68 -20.12 -26.89
N HIS A 104 -30.98 -20.35 -27.10
CA HIS A 104 -31.46 -21.12 -28.26
C HIS A 104 -31.09 -20.48 -29.60
N LEU A 105 -31.18 -19.15 -29.73
CA LEU A 105 -30.79 -18.49 -30.98
C LEU A 105 -29.27 -18.59 -31.20
N ALA A 106 -28.47 -18.38 -30.15
CA ALA A 106 -27.01 -18.52 -30.23
C ALA A 106 -26.57 -19.98 -30.57
N GLN A 107 -27.30 -20.99 -30.08
CA GLN A 107 -27.10 -22.40 -30.43
C GLN A 107 -27.48 -22.67 -31.90
N LYS A 108 -28.64 -22.19 -32.37
CA LYS A 108 -29.12 -22.34 -33.76
C LYS A 108 -28.20 -21.66 -34.78
N LEU A 109 -27.59 -20.53 -34.43
CA LEU A 109 -26.61 -19.82 -35.26
C LEU A 109 -25.20 -20.45 -35.23
N GLY A 110 -24.97 -21.49 -34.42
CA GLY A 110 -23.67 -22.17 -34.30
C GLY A 110 -22.57 -21.33 -33.63
N MET A 111 -22.94 -20.23 -32.96
CA MET A 111 -21.99 -19.26 -32.42
C MET A 111 -21.48 -19.63 -31.02
N VAL A 112 -22.11 -20.61 -30.34
CA VAL A 112 -21.69 -21.09 -29.01
C VAL A 112 -20.75 -22.28 -29.13
N LYS A 113 -19.44 -22.03 -29.08
CA LYS A 113 -18.47 -23.04 -28.62
C LYS A 113 -18.49 -23.05 -27.09
N MET A 114 -19.31 -23.93 -26.50
CA MET A 114 -19.49 -24.08 -25.04
C MET A 114 -18.14 -24.17 -24.31
N GLY A 115 -17.77 -23.12 -23.60
CA GLY A 115 -16.55 -23.06 -22.81
C GLY A 115 -16.72 -23.82 -21.49
N ARG A 116 -16.27 -25.08 -21.45
CA ARG A 116 -16.38 -26.01 -20.31
C ARG A 116 -17.83 -26.36 -19.89
N VAL A 117 -18.41 -27.30 -20.64
CA VAL A 117 -19.32 -28.31 -20.08
C VAL A 117 -18.58 -29.65 -20.11
N ALA A 118 -18.60 -30.39 -19.00
CA ALA A 118 -17.91 -31.69 -18.89
C ALA A 118 -18.94 -32.82 -18.98
N VAL A 119 -18.97 -33.53 -20.11
CA VAL A 119 -19.73 -34.77 -20.31
C VAL A 119 -18.83 -35.79 -21.02
N ASP A 120 -18.85 -37.03 -20.56
CA ASP A 120 -17.98 -38.12 -21.02
C ASP A 120 -18.39 -38.66 -22.40
N GLY A 121 -17.45 -39.27 -23.12
CA GLY A 121 -17.47 -39.32 -24.59
C GLY A 121 -18.06 -40.57 -25.24
N THR A 122 -18.46 -40.43 -26.51
CA THR A 122 -18.54 -41.55 -27.47
C THR A 122 -18.14 -41.07 -28.86
N LYS A 123 -17.46 -41.92 -29.65
CA LYS A 123 -16.76 -41.52 -30.88
C LYS A 123 -17.68 -41.44 -32.11
N LEU A 124 -17.38 -40.51 -33.01
CA LEU A 124 -18.01 -40.32 -34.33
C LEU A 124 -17.05 -40.72 -35.46
N GLU A 125 -17.62 -41.26 -36.54
CA GLU A 125 -17.03 -41.21 -37.89
C GLU A 125 -18.04 -40.56 -38.88
N ALA A 126 -17.56 -40.27 -40.10
CA ALA A 126 -17.90 -39.02 -40.78
C ALA A 126 -19.06 -39.02 -41.80
N ASN A 127 -19.63 -37.83 -41.96
CA ASN A 127 -20.26 -37.22 -43.13
C ASN A 127 -20.56 -38.11 -44.38
N ALA A 128 -21.77 -38.67 -44.47
CA ALA A 128 -22.47 -38.92 -45.74
C ALA A 128 -24.00 -38.99 -45.55
N SER A 129 -24.76 -38.39 -46.46
CA SER A 129 -26.24 -38.35 -46.39
C SER A 129 -26.89 -39.56 -47.06
N LYS A 130 -27.81 -40.26 -46.36
CA LYS A 130 -28.81 -41.13 -47.02
C LYS A 130 -30.19 -41.26 -46.33
N HIS A 131 -30.48 -40.49 -45.28
CA HIS A 131 -31.75 -40.58 -44.54
C HIS A 131 -32.42 -39.21 -44.34
N LYS A 132 -33.02 -38.65 -45.41
CA LYS A 132 -33.95 -37.51 -45.35
C LYS A 132 -35.42 -37.95 -45.13
N ALA A 133 -35.61 -39.01 -44.35
CA ALA A 133 -36.88 -39.43 -43.80
C ALA A 133 -36.62 -39.89 -42.36
N MET A 134 -37.03 -39.09 -41.37
CA MET A 134 -37.04 -39.53 -39.98
C MET A 134 -38.36 -40.23 -39.70
N SER A 135 -38.30 -41.41 -39.10
CA SER A 135 -39.49 -42.11 -38.60
C SER A 135 -40.12 -41.32 -37.46
N TYR A 136 -41.46 -41.35 -37.34
CA TYR A 136 -42.23 -40.62 -36.32
C TYR A 136 -41.68 -40.77 -34.89
N GLY A 137 -41.28 -41.99 -34.48
CA GLY A 137 -40.62 -42.19 -33.17
C GLY A 137 -39.34 -41.37 -32.96
N ARG A 138 -38.49 -41.19 -33.99
CA ARG A 138 -37.27 -40.36 -33.89
C ARG A 138 -37.54 -38.85 -33.96
N LEU A 139 -38.78 -38.45 -34.27
CA LEU A 139 -39.22 -37.06 -34.07
C LEU A 139 -39.59 -36.86 -32.60
N ILE A 140 -40.36 -37.78 -32.01
CA ILE A 140 -40.71 -37.79 -30.57
C ILE A 140 -39.43 -37.83 -29.71
N ASP A 141 -38.52 -38.80 -29.93
CA ASP A 141 -37.25 -38.91 -29.19
C ASP A 141 -36.39 -37.61 -29.26
N LYS A 142 -36.57 -36.79 -30.30
CA LYS A 142 -35.87 -35.51 -30.48
C LYS A 142 -36.62 -34.34 -29.87
N GLU A 143 -37.94 -34.36 -29.90
CA GLU A 143 -38.82 -33.39 -29.27
C GLU A 143 -38.62 -33.46 -27.75
N GLU A 144 -38.77 -34.64 -27.14
CA GLU A 144 -38.50 -34.88 -25.72
C GLU A 144 -37.07 -34.47 -25.31
N ARG A 145 -36.07 -34.72 -26.17
CA ARG A 145 -34.69 -34.32 -25.88
C ARG A 145 -34.49 -32.80 -25.98
N ILE A 146 -35.12 -32.13 -26.94
CA ILE A 146 -35.08 -30.67 -27.06
C ILE A 146 -35.82 -30.03 -25.90
N GLU A 147 -36.96 -30.56 -25.47
CA GLU A 147 -37.70 -30.13 -24.28
C GLU A 147 -36.85 -30.29 -23.00
N ALA A 148 -36.12 -31.39 -22.86
CA ALA A 148 -35.18 -31.57 -21.76
C ALA A 148 -33.98 -30.59 -21.82
N GLU A 149 -33.44 -30.31 -23.02
CA GLU A 149 -32.41 -29.28 -23.24
C GLU A 149 -32.95 -27.88 -22.88
N ILE A 150 -34.20 -27.54 -23.25
CA ILE A 150 -34.89 -26.28 -22.89
C ILE A 150 -35.02 -26.14 -21.37
N ALA A 151 -35.59 -27.15 -20.69
CA ALA A 151 -35.83 -27.10 -19.24
C ALA A 151 -34.52 -27.00 -18.42
N GLN A 152 -33.41 -27.58 -18.93
CA GLN A 152 -32.10 -27.39 -18.33
C GLN A 152 -31.63 -25.93 -18.48
N LEU A 153 -31.77 -25.32 -19.65
CA LEU A 153 -31.36 -23.93 -19.89
C LEU A 153 -32.17 -22.93 -19.07
N GLU A 154 -33.47 -23.17 -18.87
CA GLU A 154 -34.33 -22.37 -17.98
C GLU A 154 -33.88 -22.45 -16.52
N THR A 155 -33.50 -23.66 -16.06
CA THR A 155 -32.94 -23.88 -14.73
C THR A 155 -31.61 -23.14 -14.55
N GLU A 156 -30.72 -23.21 -15.54
CA GLU A 156 -29.43 -22.51 -15.53
C GLU A 156 -29.59 -20.98 -15.57
N ALA A 157 -30.53 -20.46 -16.37
CA ALA A 157 -30.85 -19.03 -16.45
C ALA A 157 -31.42 -18.50 -15.12
N THR A 158 -32.31 -19.27 -14.48
CA THR A 158 -32.89 -18.94 -13.17
C THR A 158 -31.80 -18.91 -12.08
N ALA A 159 -30.91 -19.89 -12.07
CA ALA A 159 -29.78 -19.93 -11.14
C ALA A 159 -28.80 -18.75 -11.36
N LEU A 160 -28.57 -18.36 -12.62
CA LEU A 160 -27.76 -17.18 -12.99
C LEU A 160 -28.34 -15.87 -12.44
N LEU A 161 -29.65 -15.69 -12.53
CA LEU A 161 -30.35 -14.51 -12.00
C LEU A 161 -30.31 -14.47 -10.47
N ALA A 162 -30.46 -15.62 -9.80
CA ALA A 162 -30.37 -15.73 -8.35
C ALA A 162 -28.95 -15.46 -7.80
N ASP A 163 -27.90 -15.93 -8.48
CA ASP A 163 -26.49 -15.65 -8.12
C ASP A 163 -26.14 -14.16 -8.24
N ALA A 164 -26.65 -13.49 -9.29
CA ALA A 164 -26.51 -12.05 -9.44
C ALA A 164 -27.23 -11.26 -8.33
N GLU A 165 -28.38 -11.76 -7.87
CA GLU A 165 -29.13 -11.18 -6.76
C GLU A 165 -28.38 -11.32 -5.43
N SER A 166 -27.94 -12.54 -5.09
CA SER A 166 -27.15 -12.79 -3.88
C SER A 166 -25.82 -12.01 -3.86
N THR A 167 -25.21 -11.80 -5.03
CA THR A 167 -24.01 -10.95 -5.16
C THR A 167 -24.33 -9.50 -4.79
N ASP A 168 -25.40 -8.92 -5.33
CA ASP A 168 -25.78 -7.52 -5.03
C ASP A 168 -26.19 -7.34 -3.56
N GLU A 169 -26.87 -8.32 -2.95
CA GLU A 169 -27.18 -8.31 -1.50
C GLU A 169 -25.93 -8.38 -0.62
N ALA A 170 -24.94 -9.20 -0.98
CA ALA A 170 -23.67 -9.27 -0.28
C ALA A 170 -22.87 -7.96 -0.43
N GLU A 171 -22.89 -7.34 -1.61
CA GLU A 171 -22.30 -6.02 -1.83
C GLU A 171 -23.03 -4.90 -1.03
N ASP A 172 -24.36 -4.98 -0.89
CA ASP A 172 -25.13 -4.06 -0.04
C ASP A 172 -24.76 -4.19 1.45
N GLN A 173 -24.42 -5.39 1.93
CA GLN A 173 -23.92 -5.60 3.30
C GLN A 173 -22.51 -5.02 3.51
N VAL A 174 -21.64 -5.07 2.49
CA VAL A 174 -20.24 -4.63 2.58
C VAL A 174 -20.08 -3.12 2.37
N PHE A 175 -20.77 -2.55 1.38
CA PHE A 175 -20.64 -1.14 0.99
C PHE A 175 -21.80 -0.27 1.50
N GLY A 176 -22.84 -0.88 2.07
CA GLY A 176 -24.11 -0.22 2.37
C GLY A 176 -25.02 -0.14 1.12
N VAL A 177 -26.33 -0.09 1.36
CA VAL A 177 -27.39 -0.01 0.33
C VAL A 177 -27.13 1.09 -0.71
N ASP A 178 -26.52 2.20 -0.27
CA ASP A 178 -26.25 3.35 -1.12
C ASP A 178 -24.81 3.41 -1.68
N GLY A 179 -23.87 2.70 -1.06
CA GLY A 179 -22.42 2.89 -1.25
C GLY A 179 -21.78 2.01 -2.32
N LYS A 180 -20.56 2.40 -2.71
CA LYS A 180 -19.81 1.82 -3.82
C LYS A 180 -18.36 1.51 -3.45
N ASN A 181 -17.81 0.49 -4.09
CA ASN A 181 -16.39 0.12 -3.99
C ASN A 181 -15.43 1.21 -4.56
N THR A 182 -15.96 2.27 -5.15
CA THR A 182 -15.22 3.45 -5.65
C THR A 182 -15.24 4.63 -4.68
N ASP A 183 -15.94 4.54 -3.55
CA ASP A 183 -16.03 5.64 -2.60
C ASP A 183 -14.64 5.89 -1.97
N LEU A 184 -14.08 7.07 -2.26
CA LEU A 184 -12.70 7.44 -1.95
C LEU A 184 -12.35 7.94 -0.51
N PRO A 185 -13.22 7.99 0.54
CA PRO A 185 -12.88 8.67 1.80
C PRO A 185 -11.59 8.16 2.47
N ALA A 186 -11.44 6.84 2.58
CA ALA A 186 -10.42 6.23 3.43
C ALA A 186 -8.99 6.41 2.89
N GLU A 187 -8.81 6.60 1.57
CA GLU A 187 -7.47 6.79 1.00
C GLU A 187 -7.06 8.27 0.96
N LEU A 188 -8.03 9.19 0.74
CA LEU A 188 -7.77 10.63 0.78
C LEU A 188 -7.41 11.10 2.19
N ASP A 189 -8.20 10.70 3.20
CA ASP A 189 -7.93 11.00 4.62
C ASP A 189 -6.51 10.55 5.05
N ARG A 190 -6.07 9.37 4.59
CA ARG A 190 -4.70 8.87 4.82
C ARG A 190 -3.63 9.72 4.13
N ARG A 191 -3.89 10.22 2.92
CA ARG A 191 -2.96 11.08 2.16
C ARG A 191 -2.85 12.47 2.80
N GLU A 192 -3.96 13.07 3.20
CA GLU A 192 -4.01 14.36 3.90
C GLU A 192 -3.31 14.31 5.26
N LYS A 193 -3.62 13.32 6.10
CA LYS A 193 -2.93 13.09 7.38
C LYS A 193 -1.44 12.85 7.21
N ARG A 194 -1.02 12.18 6.13
CA ARG A 194 0.42 11.98 5.81
C ARG A 194 1.09 13.27 5.37
N LEU A 195 0.42 14.10 4.56
CA LEU A 195 0.91 15.40 4.12
C LEU A 195 1.10 16.36 5.30
N ALA A 196 0.11 16.44 6.20
CA ALA A 196 0.18 17.25 7.41
C ALA A 196 1.37 16.87 8.31
N ARG A 197 1.62 15.57 8.52
CA ARG A 197 2.80 15.08 9.28
C ARG A 197 4.14 15.46 8.62
N LEU A 198 4.22 15.41 7.29
CA LEU A 198 5.42 15.82 6.54
C LEU A 198 5.65 17.34 6.62
N GLN A 199 4.59 18.14 6.55
CA GLN A 199 4.67 19.60 6.70
C GLN A 199 5.09 20.00 8.12
N ALA A 200 4.53 19.38 9.16
CA ALA A 200 4.91 19.63 10.55
C ALA A 200 6.39 19.31 10.81
N ALA A 201 6.87 18.13 10.39
CA ALA A 201 8.28 17.76 10.54
C ALA A 201 9.23 18.70 9.77
N ARG A 202 8.82 19.17 8.57
CA ARG A 202 9.59 20.16 7.82
C ARG A 202 9.68 21.50 8.56
N ALA A 203 8.55 22.02 9.03
CA ALA A 203 8.50 23.28 9.77
C ALA A 203 9.37 23.24 11.03
N GLN A 204 9.36 22.12 11.75
CA GLN A 204 10.24 21.90 12.90
C GLN A 204 11.74 21.97 12.51
N ILE A 205 12.13 21.25 11.46
CA ILE A 205 13.53 21.23 10.99
C ILE A 205 13.99 22.63 10.53
N GLU A 206 13.10 23.42 9.92
CA GLU A 206 13.35 24.81 9.53
C GLU A 206 13.46 25.74 10.76
N ALA A 207 12.55 25.62 11.74
CA ALA A 207 12.60 26.39 12.99
C ALA A 207 13.87 26.11 13.81
N GLU A 208 14.26 24.83 13.96
CA GLU A 208 15.50 24.47 14.64
C GLU A 208 16.77 24.96 13.93
N ALA A 209 16.73 25.13 12.62
CA ALA A 209 17.83 25.74 11.87
C ALA A 209 17.89 27.25 12.11
N ALA A 210 16.72 27.93 12.14
CA ALA A 210 16.61 29.35 12.44
C ALA A 210 17.06 29.67 13.87
N ASP A 211 16.65 28.89 14.88
CA ASP A 211 17.07 29.06 16.28
C ASP A 211 18.58 28.89 16.49
N LYS A 212 19.18 27.88 15.86
CA LYS A 212 20.63 27.65 15.92
C LYS A 212 21.40 28.75 15.20
N ALA A 213 20.86 29.27 14.09
CA ALA A 213 21.45 30.39 13.36
C ALA A 213 21.35 31.71 14.14
N ARG A 214 20.21 31.97 14.78
CA ARG A 214 19.98 33.12 15.67
C ARG A 214 21.01 33.15 16.79
N ARG A 215 21.04 32.12 17.64
CA ARG A 215 21.97 32.03 18.78
C ARG A 215 23.44 32.17 18.36
N HIS A 216 23.83 31.56 17.24
CA HIS A 216 25.21 31.67 16.76
C HIS A 216 25.58 33.08 16.26
N ALA A 217 24.62 33.83 15.70
CA ALA A 217 24.82 35.22 15.32
C ALA A 217 24.84 36.13 16.56
N GLU A 218 23.92 35.94 17.50
CA GLU A 218 23.85 36.65 18.78
C GLU A 218 25.17 36.48 19.58
N ASP A 219 25.63 35.24 19.79
CA ASP A 219 26.90 34.93 20.46
C ASP A 219 28.11 35.58 19.77
N LYS A 220 28.09 35.62 18.43
CA LYS A 220 29.18 36.19 17.63
C LYS A 220 29.22 37.72 17.75
N GLU A 221 28.07 38.38 17.74
CA GLU A 221 27.98 39.82 17.88
C GLU A 221 28.29 40.26 19.32
N ARG A 222 27.79 39.53 20.32
CA ARG A 222 28.13 39.74 21.74
C ARG A 222 29.65 39.67 21.98
N ARG A 223 30.32 38.65 21.44
CA ARG A 223 31.80 38.53 21.46
C ARG A 223 32.54 39.62 20.68
N ARG A 224 31.91 40.24 19.67
CA ARG A 224 32.46 41.38 18.93
C ARG A 224 32.36 42.66 19.76
N GLN A 225 31.21 42.88 20.40
CA GLN A 225 30.95 44.01 21.28
C GLN A 225 31.86 43.99 22.53
N GLU A 226 32.01 42.85 23.19
CA GLU A 226 32.96 42.63 24.29
C GLU A 226 34.40 43.07 23.93
N ARG A 227 34.86 42.72 22.72
CA ARG A 227 36.19 43.09 22.22
C ARG A 227 36.32 44.56 21.83
N ALA A 228 35.21 45.20 21.47
CA ALA A 228 35.15 46.61 21.10
C ALA A 228 34.93 47.54 22.32
N GLY A 229 34.57 46.99 23.49
CA GLY A 229 34.17 47.77 24.66
C GLY A 229 32.81 48.44 24.51
N THR A 230 31.97 47.98 23.58
CA THR A 230 30.61 48.49 23.34
C THR A 230 29.57 47.54 23.93
N ALA A 231 28.36 48.04 24.20
CA ALA A 231 27.22 47.23 24.60
C ALA A 231 25.96 47.76 23.91
N ASP A 232 25.39 46.95 23.02
CA ASP A 232 24.23 47.28 22.20
C ASP A 232 23.42 45.99 21.97
N GLU A 233 22.49 45.69 22.87
CA GLU A 233 21.66 44.47 22.79
C GLU A 233 20.74 44.46 21.55
N GLU A 234 20.33 45.63 21.05
CA GLU A 234 19.44 45.77 19.90
C GLU A 234 20.17 45.32 18.62
N ALA A 235 21.44 45.71 18.45
CA ALA A 235 22.32 45.18 17.41
C ALA A 235 22.59 43.67 17.54
N VAL A 236 22.55 43.09 18.74
CA VAL A 236 22.68 41.63 18.94
C VAL A 236 21.41 40.90 18.48
N THR A 237 20.22 41.41 18.82
CA THR A 237 18.95 40.83 18.38
C THR A 237 18.77 40.94 16.87
N ASP A 238 19.07 42.10 16.28
CA ASP A 238 18.99 42.33 14.83
C ASP A 238 19.89 41.36 14.03
N ALA A 239 21.12 41.16 14.49
CA ALA A 239 22.04 40.20 13.89
C ALA A 239 21.51 38.75 14.00
N GLY A 240 20.85 38.44 15.12
CA GLY A 240 20.13 37.19 15.37
C GLY A 240 19.01 36.95 14.35
N GLU A 241 18.05 37.86 14.27
CA GLU A 241 16.87 37.75 13.39
C GLU A 241 17.25 37.76 11.91
N ALA A 242 18.14 38.67 11.49
CA ALA A 242 18.59 38.77 10.10
C ALA A 242 19.31 37.50 9.61
N THR A 243 19.92 36.74 10.52
CA THR A 243 20.55 35.45 10.23
C THR A 243 19.53 34.31 10.28
N ALA A 244 18.60 34.33 11.24
CA ALA A 244 17.51 33.36 11.36
C ALA A 244 16.62 33.31 10.11
N ALA A 245 16.22 34.49 9.59
CA ALA A 245 15.39 34.61 8.39
C ALA A 245 16.05 34.05 7.11
N LYS A 246 17.39 33.91 7.10
CA LYS A 246 18.17 33.36 5.98
C LYS A 246 18.59 31.90 6.23
N ALA A 247 18.33 31.36 7.41
CA ALA A 247 18.72 30.02 7.78
C ALA A 247 18.00 28.98 6.90
N ARG A 248 18.76 27.98 6.44
CA ARG A 248 18.20 26.79 5.79
C ARG A 248 18.75 25.53 6.45
N PRO A 249 17.91 24.54 6.76
CA PRO A 249 18.37 23.28 7.33
C PRO A 249 19.31 22.54 6.36
N LYS A 250 20.24 21.77 6.92
CA LYS A 250 21.16 20.94 6.13
C LYS A 250 20.37 19.78 5.47
N PRO A 251 20.76 19.30 4.28
CA PRO A 251 20.07 18.18 3.60
C PRO A 251 20.01 16.85 4.37
N LYS A 252 20.81 16.70 5.44
CA LYS A 252 20.82 15.55 6.34
C LYS A 252 20.23 15.85 7.73
N ALA A 253 19.58 17.00 7.91
CA ALA A 253 18.83 17.28 9.14
C ALA A 253 17.63 16.33 9.23
N GLN A 254 17.35 15.82 10.43
CA GLN A 254 16.30 14.85 10.70
C GLN A 254 15.52 15.30 11.93
N ALA A 255 14.21 15.10 11.89
CA ALA A 255 13.31 15.17 13.04
C ALA A 255 12.51 13.86 13.10
N ASN A 256 12.10 13.47 14.30
CA ASN A 256 11.31 12.27 14.51
C ASN A 256 9.81 12.61 14.43
N PHE A 257 9.07 11.86 13.61
CA PHE A 257 7.64 12.07 13.38
C PHE A 257 6.73 11.69 14.56
N THR A 258 7.24 10.90 15.49
CA THR A 258 6.48 10.37 16.65
C THR A 258 6.74 11.20 17.91
N ASP A 259 7.99 11.60 18.11
CA ASP A 259 8.44 12.44 19.21
C ASP A 259 9.39 13.53 18.64
N PRO A 260 8.88 14.75 18.39
CA PRO A 260 9.65 15.89 17.90
C PRO A 260 10.88 16.26 18.73
N ASP A 261 10.86 16.05 20.05
CA ASP A 261 11.85 16.58 20.98
C ASP A 261 13.01 15.62 21.26
N SER A 262 12.79 14.33 21.09
CA SER A 262 13.83 13.30 21.12
C SER A 262 14.97 13.55 20.11
N ARG A 263 16.19 13.09 20.39
CA ARG A 263 17.35 13.20 19.48
C ARG A 263 18.08 11.88 19.31
N ILE A 264 18.82 11.74 18.20
CA ILE A 264 19.73 10.62 17.99
C ILE A 264 20.96 10.85 18.89
N MET A 265 21.13 10.00 19.90
CA MET A 265 22.22 10.03 20.87
C MET A 265 22.96 8.68 20.86
N LYS A 266 24.19 8.65 21.37
CA LYS A 266 24.99 7.41 21.45
C LYS A 266 24.79 6.78 22.83
N ASN A 267 24.35 5.52 22.87
CA ASN A 267 24.23 4.75 24.11
C ASN A 267 25.61 4.29 24.62
N SER A 268 25.66 3.83 25.88
CA SER A 268 26.83 3.17 26.49
C SER A 268 27.41 2.04 25.62
N ASP A 269 26.54 1.21 25.03
CA ASP A 269 26.90 0.09 24.13
C ASP A 269 27.47 0.54 22.77
N GLY A 270 27.53 1.85 22.52
CA GLY A 270 28.04 2.44 21.29
C GLY A 270 27.03 2.56 20.15
N ALA A 271 25.84 1.97 20.29
CA ALA A 271 24.73 2.13 19.35
C ALA A 271 24.15 3.54 19.36
N TYR A 272 23.62 4.00 18.22
CA TYR A 272 22.88 5.26 18.15
C TYR A 272 21.38 4.98 18.32
N ILE A 273 20.76 5.61 19.33
CA ILE A 273 19.36 5.43 19.70
C ILE A 273 18.64 6.78 19.71
N GLN A 274 17.33 6.76 19.52
CA GLN A 274 16.47 7.93 19.69
C GLN A 274 16.17 8.09 21.19
N ALA A 275 16.69 9.13 21.82
CA ALA A 275 16.67 9.30 23.27
C ALA A 275 16.65 10.78 23.70
N TYR A 276 16.59 10.97 25.02
CA TYR A 276 16.90 12.22 25.72
C TYR A 276 18.11 11.99 26.62
N ASN A 277 18.83 13.06 26.96
CA ASN A 277 19.90 13.01 27.94
C ASN A 277 19.39 13.41 29.32
N ALA A 278 19.11 12.42 30.17
CA ALA A 278 18.71 12.61 31.55
C ALA A 278 19.93 12.93 32.43
N GLN A 279 19.77 13.85 33.36
CA GLN A 279 20.82 14.34 34.25
C GLN A 279 20.29 14.28 35.69
N ALA A 280 21.15 13.94 36.65
CA ALA A 280 20.81 13.94 38.06
C ALA A 280 22.01 14.38 38.91
N VAL A 281 21.74 15.14 39.96
CA VAL A 281 22.68 15.47 41.04
C VAL A 281 22.21 14.72 42.28
N VAL A 282 23.12 14.01 42.93
CA VAL A 282 22.82 13.11 44.04
C VAL A 282 23.76 13.41 45.21
N ASP A 283 23.22 13.49 46.41
CA ASP A 283 24.00 13.58 47.65
C ASP A 283 24.72 12.26 47.96
N GLU A 284 25.99 12.35 48.37
CA GLU A 284 26.81 11.18 48.70
C GLU A 284 26.31 10.45 49.95
N GLN A 285 25.94 11.19 51.01
CA GLN A 285 25.70 10.62 52.35
C GLN A 285 24.39 9.85 52.44
N HIS A 286 23.35 10.35 51.77
CA HIS A 286 21.98 9.83 51.86
C HIS A 286 21.42 9.37 50.51
N GLN A 287 22.18 9.48 49.42
CA GLN A 287 21.76 9.08 48.06
C GLN A 287 20.48 9.79 47.59
N VAL A 288 20.24 11.02 48.09
CA VAL A 288 19.07 11.84 47.77
C VAL A 288 19.34 12.63 46.49
N ILE A 289 18.43 12.55 45.52
CA ILE A 289 18.50 13.36 44.30
C ILE A 289 18.14 14.82 44.65
N THR A 290 19.11 15.73 44.51
CA THR A 290 18.92 17.17 44.79
C THR A 290 18.48 17.96 43.56
N ALA A 291 18.80 17.48 42.36
CA ALA A 291 18.34 18.04 41.10
C ALA A 291 18.25 16.95 40.01
N ALA A 292 17.29 17.09 39.10
CA ALA A 292 17.16 16.25 37.92
C ALA A 292 16.55 17.05 36.76
N ASP A 293 17.02 16.77 35.54
CA ASP A 293 16.49 17.38 34.31
C ASP A 293 16.66 16.42 33.11
N VAL A 294 15.92 16.66 32.04
CA VAL A 294 15.92 15.86 30.81
C VAL A 294 16.16 16.75 29.61
N THR A 295 17.37 16.67 29.05
CA THR A 295 17.85 17.61 28.02
C THR A 295 17.84 16.99 26.62
N ARG A 296 17.63 17.83 25.61
CA ARG A 296 17.72 17.44 24.18
C ARG A 296 19.16 17.43 23.66
N ASN A 297 20.16 17.61 24.51
CA ASN A 297 21.56 17.73 24.10
C ASN A 297 22.34 16.43 24.37
N ALA A 298 23.04 15.93 23.36
CA ALA A 298 23.83 14.70 23.44
C ALA A 298 25.20 14.87 24.15
N SER A 299 25.43 15.99 24.85
CA SER A 299 26.68 16.30 25.53
C SER A 299 26.41 16.89 26.91
N ASP A 300 26.93 16.23 27.94
CA ASP A 300 26.72 16.57 29.35
C ASP A 300 27.41 17.90 29.73
N ALA A 301 28.48 18.25 29.03
CA ALA A 301 29.25 19.47 29.27
C ALA A 301 28.40 20.76 29.30
N LEU A 302 27.29 20.86 28.56
CA LEU A 302 26.46 22.08 28.62
C LEU A 302 25.57 22.17 29.86
N ASN A 303 25.38 21.07 30.59
CA ASN A 303 24.45 20.98 31.71
C ASN A 303 25.11 21.27 33.07
N TYR A 304 26.44 21.30 33.13
CA TYR A 304 27.24 21.47 34.36
C TYR A 304 26.75 22.60 35.29
N ASN A 305 26.61 23.83 34.76
CA ASN A 305 26.16 24.96 35.56
C ASN A 305 24.68 24.83 35.97
N ALA A 306 23.82 24.48 35.01
CA ALA A 306 22.37 24.38 35.24
C ALA A 306 22.03 23.38 36.35
N MET A 307 22.67 22.20 36.35
CA MET A 307 22.42 21.17 37.36
C MET A 307 22.85 21.60 38.77
N LEU A 308 24.00 22.28 38.91
CA LEU A 308 24.47 22.79 40.20
C LEU A 308 23.63 23.96 40.72
N ASP A 309 23.16 24.84 39.83
CA ASP A 309 22.27 25.94 40.19
C ASP A 309 20.87 25.43 40.58
N GLN A 310 20.34 24.44 39.86
CA GLN A 310 19.08 23.77 40.22
C GLN A 310 19.20 23.06 41.58
N SER A 311 20.31 22.37 41.85
CA SER A 311 20.55 21.75 43.15
C SER A 311 20.60 22.79 44.27
N ALA A 312 21.23 23.93 44.05
CA ALA A 312 21.30 25.01 45.02
C ALA A 312 19.94 25.70 45.23
N ALA A 313 19.14 25.87 44.18
CA ALA A 313 17.79 26.40 44.26
C ALA A 313 16.84 25.47 45.04
N ASN A 314 16.96 24.15 44.82
CA ASN A 314 16.13 23.14 45.48
C ASN A 314 16.48 22.94 46.97
N THR A 315 17.76 23.06 47.33
CA THR A 315 18.25 22.81 48.70
C THR A 315 18.49 24.09 49.51
N GLY A 316 18.48 25.26 48.87
CA GLY A 316 18.83 26.55 49.44
C GLY A 316 20.33 26.79 49.66
N ILE A 317 21.20 25.83 49.33
CA ILE A 317 22.63 25.88 49.63
C ILE A 317 23.44 25.33 48.45
N HIS A 318 24.54 26.00 48.07
CA HIS A 318 25.47 25.44 47.08
C HIS A 318 26.27 24.26 47.67
N PRO A 319 26.53 23.18 46.89
CA PRO A 319 27.36 22.09 47.36
C PRO A 319 28.80 22.57 47.61
N LYS A 320 29.42 22.11 48.70
CA LYS A 320 30.82 22.43 49.01
C LYS A 320 31.80 21.76 48.05
N GLN A 321 31.47 20.55 47.59
CA GLN A 321 32.25 19.78 46.64
C GLN A 321 31.33 19.22 45.56
N ALA A 322 31.79 19.24 44.31
CA ALA A 322 31.09 18.67 43.15
C ALA A 322 32.00 17.67 42.44
N LEU A 323 31.60 16.40 42.45
CA LEU A 323 32.26 15.31 41.72
C LEU A 323 31.53 15.13 40.38
N VAL A 324 32.25 15.29 39.26
CA VAL A 324 31.66 15.22 37.92
C VAL A 324 32.53 14.41 36.96
N ASP A 325 31.86 13.72 36.04
CA ASP A 325 32.47 12.76 35.11
C ASP A 325 33.33 13.43 34.00
N ALA A 326 33.90 12.60 33.13
CA ALA A 326 34.70 13.07 32.00
C ALA A 326 33.88 13.69 30.85
N GLY A 327 32.59 13.39 30.74
CA GLY A 327 31.65 14.05 29.83
C GLY A 327 31.47 15.54 30.11
N TYR A 328 31.58 15.97 31.38
CA TYR A 328 31.54 17.39 31.74
C TYR A 328 32.86 18.16 31.47
N CYS A 329 33.98 17.48 31.19
CA CYS A 329 35.29 18.10 31.06
C CYS A 329 35.44 18.96 29.80
N SER A 330 35.28 20.28 29.94
CA SER A 330 35.49 21.28 28.88
C SER A 330 36.21 22.51 29.41
N GLU A 331 36.94 23.23 28.53
CA GLU A 331 37.67 24.46 28.89
C GLU A 331 36.75 25.50 29.56
N THR A 332 35.58 25.72 28.98
CA THR A 332 34.53 26.60 29.53
C THR A 332 34.02 26.15 30.90
N ASN A 333 33.95 24.84 31.17
CA ASN A 333 33.52 24.33 32.47
C ASN A 333 34.63 24.41 33.53
N LEU A 334 35.90 24.29 33.13
CA LEU A 334 37.04 24.51 34.02
C LEU A 334 37.13 26.00 34.44
N GLU A 335 36.82 26.92 33.54
CA GLU A 335 36.67 28.35 33.88
C GLU A 335 35.46 28.60 34.78
N ALA A 336 34.31 27.99 34.48
CA ALA A 336 33.11 28.08 35.32
C ALA A 336 33.33 27.49 36.73
N ALA A 337 34.06 26.39 36.85
CA ALA A 337 34.43 25.79 38.13
C ALA A 337 35.29 26.73 38.99
N LYS A 338 36.34 27.35 38.41
CA LYS A 338 37.13 28.38 39.09
C LYS A 338 36.26 29.56 39.55
N LYS A 339 35.33 30.01 38.70
CA LYS A 339 34.40 31.10 39.04
C LYS A 339 33.47 30.71 40.20
N ARG A 340 32.94 29.48 40.21
CA ARG A 340 32.09 28.95 41.31
C ARG A 340 32.84 28.81 42.63
N GLN A 341 34.08 28.32 42.59
CA GLN A 341 34.94 28.23 43.77
C GLN A 341 35.08 29.62 44.44
N LEU A 342 35.28 30.67 43.64
CA LEU A 342 35.36 32.06 44.09
C LEU A 342 34.01 32.65 44.54
N SER A 343 32.90 32.34 43.85
CA SER A 343 31.61 32.99 44.10
C SER A 343 30.74 32.33 45.16
N CYS A 344 30.82 30.99 45.28
CA CYS A 344 29.95 30.21 46.17
C CYS A 344 30.68 29.09 46.94
N GLY A 345 32.01 28.99 46.83
CA GLY A 345 32.81 28.05 47.62
C GLY A 345 32.70 26.58 47.19
N THR A 346 32.20 26.29 46.00
CA THR A 346 32.12 24.92 45.45
C THR A 346 33.45 24.50 44.82
N ASP A 347 34.18 23.60 45.48
CA ASP A 347 35.33 22.90 44.90
C ASP A 347 34.85 21.84 43.90
N THR A 348 35.35 21.86 42.66
CA THR A 348 34.90 20.92 41.61
C THR A 348 36.00 19.96 41.21
N PHE A 349 35.73 18.66 41.31
CA PHE A 349 36.58 17.58 40.88
C PHE A 349 36.01 16.98 39.59
N MET A 350 36.65 17.29 38.47
CA MET A 350 36.19 16.97 37.12
C MET A 350 37.19 16.00 36.47
N ALA A 351 36.73 14.78 36.16
CA ALA A 351 37.61 13.75 35.62
C ALA A 351 38.13 14.14 34.22
N THR A 352 39.44 14.06 33.99
CA THR A 352 39.99 14.20 32.64
C THR A 352 39.88 12.85 31.92
N GLY A 353 39.20 12.84 30.76
CA GLY A 353 39.05 11.62 29.95
C GLY A 353 40.39 11.07 29.44
N PRO A 354 40.41 9.84 28.89
CA PRO A 354 41.64 9.18 28.44
C PRO A 354 42.46 10.07 27.49
N PRO A 355 43.80 10.16 27.66
CA PRO A 355 44.63 11.02 26.84
C PRO A 355 44.51 10.63 25.37
N ARG A 356 44.04 11.55 24.52
CA ARG A 356 43.99 11.33 23.08
C ARG A 356 45.40 11.04 22.56
N PRO A 357 45.60 9.99 21.73
CA PRO A 357 46.92 9.69 21.20
C PRO A 357 47.48 10.91 20.45
N ARG A 358 48.71 11.32 20.79
CA ARG A 358 49.38 12.45 20.13
C ARG A 358 49.42 12.18 18.62
N ARG A 359 48.84 13.07 17.82
CA ARG A 359 49.07 13.09 16.37
C ARG A 359 50.54 13.40 16.13
N THR A 360 51.35 12.35 15.94
CA THR A 360 52.67 12.48 15.33
C THR A 360 52.50 13.11 13.95
N GLY A 361 53.32 14.11 13.63
CA GLY A 361 53.31 14.78 12.33
C GLY A 361 53.56 13.82 11.17
N PRO A 362 53.27 14.24 9.92
CA PRO A 362 53.42 13.36 8.77
C PRO A 362 54.88 12.95 8.59
N THR A 363 55.15 11.65 8.71
CA THR A 363 56.42 11.07 8.29
C THR A 363 56.60 11.28 6.80
N THR A 364 57.67 11.97 6.41
CA THR A 364 58.09 12.12 5.02
C THR A 364 58.34 10.76 4.40
N ARG A 365 57.63 10.44 3.31
CA ARG A 365 57.99 9.31 2.44
C ARG A 365 59.26 9.67 1.67
N PRO A 366 60.27 8.79 1.59
CA PRO A 366 61.36 8.95 0.63
C PRO A 366 60.80 8.94 -0.79
N GLY A 367 61.32 9.80 -1.66
CA GLY A 367 60.83 9.93 -3.02
C GLY A 367 61.28 8.78 -3.93
N SER A 368 60.45 8.45 -4.92
CA SER A 368 60.85 7.73 -6.12
C SER A 368 60.34 8.52 -7.33
N ALA A 369 61.26 9.03 -8.14
CA ALA A 369 60.93 9.86 -9.29
C ALA A 369 60.35 9.05 -10.45
N GLY A 370 59.48 9.68 -11.23
CA GLY A 370 59.26 9.40 -12.66
C GLY A 370 58.72 8.01 -13.05
N LEU A 371 57.52 8.00 -13.65
CA LEU A 371 57.39 7.75 -15.09
C LEU A 371 55.99 8.15 -15.60
N SER A 372 55.90 8.37 -16.90
CA SER A 372 54.86 9.15 -17.58
C SER A 372 53.54 8.41 -17.82
N ARG A 373 52.44 9.18 -17.83
CA ARG A 373 51.20 8.79 -18.52
C ARG A 373 51.41 8.86 -20.03
N PRO A 374 50.68 8.05 -20.79
CA PRO A 374 49.94 8.58 -21.94
C PRO A 374 48.43 8.39 -21.75
N ALA A 375 47.66 9.21 -22.44
CA ALA A 375 46.20 9.12 -22.49
C ALA A 375 45.75 8.41 -23.77
N THR A 376 44.60 7.74 -23.74
CA THR A 376 43.74 7.60 -24.94
C THR A 376 42.30 7.24 -24.59
N THR A 377 41.39 8.07 -25.11
CA THR A 377 40.03 7.80 -25.62
C THR A 377 38.97 7.07 -24.76
N ALA A 378 37.78 7.66 -24.75
CA ALA A 378 36.57 7.10 -24.13
C ALA A 378 35.74 6.24 -25.11
N ALA A 379 35.03 5.24 -24.58
CA ALA A 379 33.80 4.70 -25.20
C ALA A 379 32.89 3.97 -24.19
N THR A 380 31.71 4.54 -23.99
CA THR A 380 30.39 3.94 -23.69
C THR A 380 30.26 2.40 -23.78
N ALA A 381 29.70 1.76 -22.74
CA ALA A 381 28.44 0.99 -22.82
C ALA A 381 28.00 0.34 -21.49
N ARG A 382 26.68 0.29 -21.27
CA ARG A 382 26.03 -0.48 -20.19
C ARG A 382 25.68 -1.89 -20.69
N ARG A 383 25.82 -2.92 -19.84
CA ARG A 383 24.93 -4.12 -19.72
C ARG A 383 25.29 -4.85 -18.41
N ARG A 384 24.35 -4.98 -17.46
CA ARG A 384 23.26 -5.97 -17.38
C ARG A 384 23.79 -7.36 -16.99
N TRP A 385 23.87 -7.60 -15.68
CA TRP A 385 24.07 -8.94 -15.11
C TRP A 385 22.88 -9.84 -15.44
N SER A 386 23.17 -10.99 -16.05
CA SER A 386 22.28 -12.16 -16.12
C SER A 386 23.06 -13.33 -16.72
N LYS A 387 23.34 -14.37 -15.92
CA LYS A 387 23.37 -15.81 -16.29
C LYS A 387 23.64 -16.64 -15.02
N GLY A 388 22.87 -17.72 -14.84
CA GLY A 388 23.19 -18.80 -13.91
C GLY A 388 24.08 -19.88 -14.56
N PRO A 389 24.44 -20.94 -13.82
CA PRO A 389 25.27 -22.04 -14.32
C PRO A 389 24.49 -23.04 -15.22
N PRO A 390 25.18 -23.91 -15.99
CA PRO A 390 24.59 -24.69 -17.09
C PRO A 390 24.24 -26.15 -16.74
N GLU A 391 23.48 -26.80 -17.64
CA GLU A 391 23.24 -28.25 -17.71
C GLU A 391 24.33 -28.97 -18.52
N GLU A 392 24.58 -30.26 -18.24
CA GLU A 392 25.36 -31.15 -19.13
C GLU A 392 25.01 -32.64 -18.94
N GLY A 393 24.65 -33.33 -20.04
CA GLY A 393 25.05 -34.71 -20.35
C GLY A 393 24.39 -35.93 -19.65
N ASP A 394 23.60 -36.69 -20.42
CA ASP A 394 23.13 -38.08 -20.19
C ASP A 394 23.71 -38.95 -21.35
N PRO A 395 23.55 -40.30 -21.45
CA PRO A 395 23.08 -41.32 -20.50
C PRO A 395 24.25 -42.32 -20.20
N PRO A 396 24.24 -43.69 -20.35
CA PRO A 396 23.25 -44.70 -20.77
C PRO A 396 22.60 -45.49 -19.59
N GLY A 397 21.79 -46.53 -19.88
CA GLY A 397 21.12 -47.32 -18.84
C GLY A 397 20.92 -48.82 -19.13
N ALA A 398 20.43 -49.55 -18.12
CA ALA A 398 19.80 -50.88 -18.20
C ALA A 398 19.19 -51.24 -16.81
N GLY A 399 18.00 -51.86 -16.74
CA GLY A 399 17.48 -52.40 -15.48
C GLY A 399 15.96 -52.41 -15.28
N VAL A 400 15.24 -53.28 -15.98
CA VAL A 400 13.80 -53.52 -15.74
C VAL A 400 13.59 -54.41 -14.52
N ARG A 401 12.79 -53.98 -13.52
CA ARG A 401 12.00 -54.88 -12.63
C ARG A 401 10.66 -54.22 -12.21
N PRO A 402 9.57 -54.98 -12.05
CA PRO A 402 8.22 -54.46 -11.85
C PRO A 402 7.86 -54.16 -10.38
N ARG A 403 6.80 -53.37 -10.17
CA ARG A 403 6.19 -53.07 -8.86
C ARG A 403 5.33 -54.24 -8.36
N PRO A 404 5.22 -54.47 -7.04
CA PRO A 404 4.29 -55.45 -6.47
C PRO A 404 2.83 -54.96 -6.57
N GLY A 405 1.91 -55.87 -6.88
CA GLY A 405 0.46 -55.61 -6.89
C GLY A 405 -0.20 -55.74 -5.51
N PRO A 406 -1.45 -55.27 -5.35
CA PRO A 406 -2.19 -55.37 -4.09
C PRO A 406 -2.64 -56.82 -3.78
N PRO A 407 -2.82 -57.19 -2.49
CA PRO A 407 -3.18 -58.54 -2.09
C PRO A 407 -4.63 -58.91 -2.43
N ALA A 408 -4.85 -60.18 -2.76
CA ALA A 408 -6.16 -60.73 -3.14
C ALA A 408 -7.09 -60.94 -1.93
N THR A 409 -8.37 -60.62 -2.11
CA THR A 409 -9.45 -60.89 -1.16
C THR A 409 -9.95 -62.34 -1.27
N THR A 410 -9.89 -63.08 -0.17
CA THR A 410 -10.46 -64.43 -0.05
C THR A 410 -11.99 -64.39 0.06
N PRO A 411 -12.75 -65.22 -0.66
CA PRO A 411 -14.21 -65.24 -0.55
C PRO A 411 -14.67 -65.98 0.72
N LEU A 412 -15.48 -65.32 1.54
CA LEU A 412 -16.15 -65.94 2.69
C LEU A 412 -17.34 -66.79 2.24
N ARG A 413 -17.43 -68.01 2.77
CA ARG A 413 -18.49 -68.99 2.52
C ARG A 413 -19.67 -68.74 3.47
N PRO A 414 -20.94 -68.82 3.02
CA PRO A 414 -22.08 -68.50 3.88
C PRO A 414 -22.35 -69.56 4.95
N PRO A 415 -22.84 -69.19 6.15
CA PRO A 415 -23.29 -70.13 7.16
C PRO A 415 -24.65 -70.74 6.79
N GLN A 416 -24.80 -72.04 7.06
CA GLN A 416 -26.10 -72.73 6.99
C GLN A 416 -26.92 -72.49 8.27
N ARG A 417 -28.22 -72.79 8.20
CA ARG A 417 -29.21 -72.59 9.26
C ARG A 417 -29.09 -73.61 10.42
N ALA A 418 -29.76 -73.24 11.52
CA ALA A 418 -30.04 -73.97 12.77
C ALA A 418 -28.93 -73.89 13.81
#